data_AF-A0A225W835-F1
#
_entry.id   AF-A0A225W835-F1
#
_cell.length_a   1.000
_cell.length_b   1.000
_cell.length_c   1.000
_cell.angle_alpha   90.00
_cell.angle_beta   90.00
_cell.angle_gamma   90.00
#
_symmetry.space_group_name_H-M   'P 1'
#
loop_
_entity.id
_entity.type
_entity.pdbx_description
1 polymer ?
#
loop_
_entity_poly.entity_id
_entity_poly.type
_entity_poly.pdbx_seq_one_letter_code
_entity_poly.pdbx_strand_id
1 'polypeptide(L)'
;MARWLSLFSEYNFIVHYKPGKTNIAITRRPDYVQSGRHAIGDECAVCVAKAVAAIEVAATSPLRDLIPAAYGSDAECVEMLKYLRDPSNTARRRLCLRSRARVDR
;
A
#
# COMPACT_ATOMS: atom_id res chain seq x y z
N MET A 1 -11.88 -32.79 4.97
CA MET A 1 -12.42 -31.45 5.32
C MET A 1 -11.92 -30.86 6.64
N ALA A 2 -11.64 -31.64 7.70
CA ALA A 2 -11.43 -31.10 9.05
C ALA A 2 -10.18 -30.22 9.28
N ARG A 3 -9.10 -30.39 8.50
CA ARG A 3 -7.83 -29.63 8.65
C ARG A 3 -7.93 -28.14 8.29
N TRP A 4 -9.05 -27.71 7.72
CA TRP A 4 -9.26 -26.32 7.28
C TRP A 4 -10.26 -25.57 8.16
N LEU A 5 -10.93 -26.25 9.10
CA LEU A 5 -11.96 -25.62 9.95
C LEU A 5 -11.37 -24.55 10.87
N SER A 6 -10.18 -24.77 11.42
CA SER A 6 -9.47 -23.76 12.23
C SER A 6 -9.19 -22.48 11.42
N LEU A 7 -8.82 -22.64 10.15
CA LEU A 7 -8.58 -21.52 9.24
C LEU A 7 -9.88 -20.78 8.90
N PHE A 8 -11.01 -21.46 8.78
CA PHE A 8 -12.30 -20.81 8.56
C PHE A 8 -12.87 -20.14 9.82
N SER A 9 -12.52 -20.63 11.02
CA SER A 9 -12.93 -19.98 12.28
C SER A 9 -12.12 -18.73 12.62
N GLU A 10 -10.88 -18.64 12.12
CA GLU A 10 -9.97 -17.54 12.45
C GLU A 10 -10.08 -16.35 11.46
N TYR A 11 -10.63 -16.57 10.27
CA TYR A 11 -10.69 -15.55 9.22
C TYR A 11 -12.14 -15.28 8.78
N ASN A 12 -12.49 -14.00 8.64
CA ASN A 12 -13.75 -13.61 8.02
C ASN A 12 -13.61 -13.70 6.50
N PHE A 13 -14.46 -14.45 5.80
CA PHE A 13 -14.41 -14.56 4.34
C PHE A 13 -15.74 -14.20 3.70
N ILE A 14 -15.67 -13.57 2.52
CA ILE A 14 -16.84 -13.27 1.68
C ILE A 14 -16.70 -14.11 0.42
N VAL A 15 -17.70 -14.95 0.15
CA VAL A 15 -17.74 -15.78 -1.06
C VAL A 15 -18.55 -15.06 -2.11
N HIS A 16 -17.89 -14.64 -3.19
CA HIS A 16 -18.59 -14.11 -4.36
C HIS A 16 -18.72 -15.21 -5.41
N TYR A 17 -19.94 -15.70 -5.59
CA TYR A 17 -20.27 -16.64 -6.65
C TYR A 17 -20.49 -15.88 -7.97
N LYS A 18 -19.76 -16.27 -9.02
CA LYS A 18 -19.99 -15.79 -10.39
C LYS A 18 -20.07 -17.00 -11.32
N PRO A 19 -21.26 -17.36 -11.84
CA PRO A 19 -21.40 -18.51 -12.72
C PRO A 19 -20.60 -18.30 -14.01
N GLY A 20 -19.86 -19.32 -14.44
CA GLY A 20 -18.98 -19.27 -15.62
C GLY A 20 -17.56 -18.75 -15.36
N LYS A 21 -17.21 -18.41 -14.11
CA LYS A 21 -15.84 -18.05 -13.69
C LYS A 21 -15.50 -18.78 -12.38
N THR A 22 -14.22 -18.85 -12.04
CA THR A 22 -13.79 -19.44 -10.76
C THR A 22 -14.31 -18.59 -9.59
N ASN A 23 -14.87 -19.25 -8.58
CA ASN A 23 -15.32 -18.59 -7.37
C ASN A 23 -14.11 -18.09 -6.58
N ILE A 24 -14.13 -16.81 -6.21
CA ILE A 24 -13.04 -16.18 -5.45
C ILE A 24 -13.52 -16.02 -4.01
N ALA A 25 -12.81 -16.63 -3.08
CA ALA A 25 -12.99 -16.43 -1.64
C ALA A 25 -11.96 -15.40 -1.16
N ILE A 26 -12.43 -14.23 -0.75
CA ILE A 26 -11.56 -13.18 -0.21
C ILE A 26 -11.52 -13.32 1.30
N THR A 27 -10.36 -13.71 1.85
CA THR A 27 -10.13 -13.76 3.30
C THR A 27 -9.79 -12.36 3.82
N ARG A 28 -10.38 -11.97 4.95
CA ARG A 28 -10.07 -10.73 5.68
C ARG A 28 -9.62 -11.10 7.09
N ARG A 29 -8.46 -10.58 7.50
CA ARG A 29 -7.96 -10.72 8.87
C ARG A 29 -8.82 -9.87 9.82
N PRO A 30 -9.30 -10.41 10.95
CA PRO A 30 -10.08 -9.65 11.93
C PRO A 30 -9.27 -8.55 12.64
N ASP A 31 -7.96 -8.77 12.80
CA ASP A 31 -6.95 -7.81 13.31
C ASP A 31 -6.48 -6.80 12.25
N TYR A 32 -6.77 -7.07 10.97
CA TYR A 32 -6.47 -6.16 9.89
C TYR A 32 -7.59 -5.13 9.79
N VAL A 33 -7.57 -4.16 10.70
CA VAL A 33 -8.27 -2.90 10.48
C VAL A 33 -7.73 -2.36 9.16
N GLN A 34 -8.59 -2.34 8.15
CA GLN A 34 -8.34 -1.69 6.89
C GLN A 34 -8.39 -0.16 7.12
N SER A 35 -7.57 0.33 8.05
CA SER A 35 -7.22 1.74 8.25
C SER A 35 -6.28 2.18 7.14
N GLY A 36 -6.68 1.86 5.90
CA GLY A 36 -5.91 1.95 4.68
C GLY A 36 -6.77 2.42 3.51
N ARG A 37 -7.90 3.08 3.79
CA ARG A 37 -8.54 3.98 2.84
C ARG A 37 -8.57 5.40 3.39
N HIS A 38 -7.44 5.86 3.91
CA HIS A 38 -7.06 7.23 3.63
C HIS A 38 -6.15 7.16 2.41
N ALA A 39 -6.72 7.46 1.25
CA ALA A 39 -5.92 8.01 0.17
C ALA A 39 -5.35 9.31 0.74
N ILE A 40 -4.07 9.29 1.09
CA ILE A 40 -3.33 10.48 1.52
C ILE A 40 -2.52 10.86 0.29
N GLY A 41 -3.15 11.69 -0.53
CA GLY A 41 -2.63 12.17 -1.81
C GLY A 41 -3.74 12.68 -2.72
N ASP A 42 -4.83 11.92 -2.85
CA ASP A 42 -6.03 12.33 -3.56
C ASP A 42 -7.22 12.07 -2.65
N GLU A 43 -8.06 13.07 -2.46
CA GLU A 43 -9.34 12.96 -1.75
C GLU A 43 -10.05 11.67 -2.17
N CYS A 44 -10.39 10.81 -1.20
CA CYS A 44 -11.14 9.61 -1.51
C CYS A 44 -12.50 10.03 -2.11
N ALA A 45 -12.68 9.82 -3.42
CA ALA A 45 -13.89 10.25 -4.14
C ALA A 45 -15.21 9.75 -3.50
N VAL A 46 -15.15 8.62 -2.78
CA VAL A 46 -16.28 8.05 -2.02
C VAL A 46 -16.57 8.84 -0.74
N CYS A 47 -15.54 9.40 -0.09
CA CYS A 47 -15.68 10.22 1.11
C CYS A 47 -16.28 11.60 0.79
N VAL A 48 -15.85 12.21 -0.33
CA VAL A 48 -16.40 13.49 -0.82
C VAL A 48 -17.88 13.34 -1.19
N ALA A 49 -18.25 12.26 -1.86
CA ALA A 49 -19.63 12.01 -2.31
C ALA A 49 -20.64 11.80 -1.17
N LYS A 50 -20.20 11.45 0.04
CA LYS A 50 -21.09 11.09 1.15
C LYS A 50 -21.25 12.18 2.21
N ALA A 51 -20.58 13.33 2.07
CA ALA A 51 -20.64 14.45 3.02
C ALA A 51 -20.56 14.01 4.49
N VAL A 52 -19.81 12.95 4.78
CA VAL A 52 -19.57 12.51 6.15
C VAL A 52 -18.53 13.46 6.68
N ALA A 53 -18.87 14.23 7.72
CA ALA A 53 -17.91 15.09 8.41
C ALA A 53 -16.72 14.21 8.83
N ALA A 54 -15.62 14.36 8.10
CA ALA A 54 -14.41 13.62 8.36
C ALA A 54 -13.90 14.07 9.73
N ILE A 55 -14.10 13.25 10.75
CA ILE A 55 -13.34 13.38 11.97
C ILE A 55 -11.92 12.95 11.58
N GLU A 56 -11.08 13.93 11.27
CA GLU A 56 -9.66 13.72 11.01
C GLU A 56 -8.99 13.25 12.30
N VAL A 57 -8.97 11.94 12.51
CA VAL A 57 -8.09 11.33 13.49
C VAL A 57 -6.70 11.31 12.85
N ALA A 58 -6.00 12.44 12.96
CA ALA A 58 -4.60 12.54 12.58
C ALA A 58 -3.78 11.65 13.54
N ALA A 59 -3.52 10.41 13.13
CA ALA A 59 -2.53 9.58 13.82
C ALA A 59 -1.19 10.32 13.79
N THR A 60 -0.82 10.96 14.90
CA THR A 60 0.40 11.75 15.09
C THR A 60 1.61 10.84 15.24
N SER A 61 1.72 9.82 14.39
CA SER A 61 2.88 8.93 14.41
C SER A 61 4.04 9.66 13.74
N PRO A 62 5.20 9.83 14.41
CA PRO A 62 6.39 10.42 13.79
C PRO A 62 6.95 9.52 12.67
N LEU A 63 6.45 8.29 12.55
CA LEU A 63 6.88 7.32 11.53
C LEU A 63 6.83 7.88 10.11
N ARG A 64 5.84 8.73 9.78
CA ARG A 64 5.73 9.32 8.43
C ARG A 64 6.90 10.24 8.10
N ASP A 65 7.45 10.93 9.09
CA ASP A 65 8.59 11.84 8.91
C ASP A 65 9.91 11.09 9.07
N LEU A 66 9.94 10.07 9.94
CA LEU A 66 11.12 9.24 10.18
C LEU A 66 11.50 8.37 8.97
N ILE A 67 10.53 7.87 8.20
CA ILE A 67 10.79 7.06 7.00
C ILE A 67 11.60 7.84 5.95
N PRO A 68 11.14 9.01 5.44
CA PRO A 68 11.91 9.78 4.47
C PRO A 68 13.22 10.31 5.06
N ALA A 69 13.27 10.65 6.36
CA ALA A 69 14.52 11.04 7.03
C ALA A 69 15.56 9.91 7.04
N ALA A 70 15.13 8.67 7.32
CA ALA A 70 15.99 7.49 7.29
C ALA A 70 16.53 7.23 5.87
N TYR A 71 15.67 7.26 4.85
CA TYR A 71 16.10 7.10 3.45
C TYR A 71 16.96 8.28 2.97
N GLY A 72 16.77 9.48 3.53
CA GLY A 72 17.60 10.66 3.25
C GLY A 72 19.03 10.54 3.77
N SER A 73 19.31 9.59 4.67
CA SER A 73 20.64 9.35 5.23
C SER A 73 21.53 8.50 4.32
N ASP A 74 20.94 7.74 3.40
CA ASP A 74 21.65 6.84 2.48
C ASP A 74 21.68 7.44 1.06
N ALA A 75 22.89 7.60 0.50
CA ALA A 75 23.10 8.20 -0.81
C ALA A 75 22.46 7.43 -1.96
N GLU A 76 22.45 6.08 -1.93
CA GLU A 76 21.79 5.27 -2.96
C GLU A 76 20.27 5.43 -2.89
N CYS A 77 19.73 5.49 -1.67
CA CYS A 77 18.29 5.69 -1.45
C CYS A 77 17.84 7.09 -1.85
N VAL A 78 18.66 8.11 -1.61
CA VAL A 78 18.40 9.49 -2.05
C VAL A 78 18.29 9.57 -3.58
N GLU A 79 19.22 8.95 -4.32
CA GLU A 79 19.15 8.92 -5.78
C GLU A 79 17.95 8.12 -6.30
N MET A 80 17.58 7.02 -5.61
CA MET A 80 16.36 6.27 -5.92
C MET A 80 15.11 7.12 -5.72
N LEU A 81 15.00 7.85 -4.61
CA LEU A 81 13.88 8.73 -4.32
C LEU A 81 13.76 9.88 -5.34
N LYS A 82 14.89 10.45 -5.77
CA LYS A 82 14.92 11.46 -6.84
C LYS A 82 14.40 10.88 -8.16
N TYR A 83 14.86 9.69 -8.54
CA TYR A 83 14.38 9.00 -9.74
C TYR A 83 12.88 8.68 -9.69
N LEU A 84 12.38 8.19 -8.55
CA LEU A 84 10.96 7.87 -8.39
C LEU A 84 10.07 9.11 -8.43
N ARG A 85 10.59 10.27 -8.01
CA ARG A 85 9.88 11.55 -8.06
C ARG A 85 9.84 12.14 -9.47
N ASP A 86 10.93 12.00 -10.22
CA ASP A 86 11.06 12.46 -11.61
C ASP A 86 11.81 11.41 -12.47
N PRO A 87 11.09 10.44 -13.05
CA PRO A 87 11.70 9.35 -13.78
C PRO A 87 12.21 9.82 -15.13
N SER A 88 13.52 10.05 -15.22
CA SER A 88 14.22 10.45 -16.44
C SER A 88 15.43 9.55 -16.72
N ASN A 89 15.84 9.46 -17.99
CA ASN A 89 17.04 8.70 -18.37
C ASN A 89 18.32 9.23 -17.72
N THR A 90 18.38 10.54 -17.47
CA THR A 90 19.48 11.18 -16.75
C THR A 90 19.48 10.80 -15.27
N ALA A 91 18.32 10.84 -14.60
CA ALA A 91 18.18 10.37 -13.21
C ALA A 91 18.48 8.86 -13.09
N ARG A 92 18.03 8.07 -14.06
CA ARG A 92 18.29 6.63 -14.12
C ARG A 92 19.77 6.28 -14.25
N ARG A 93 20.56 7.12 -14.94
CA ARG A 93 22.02 6.96 -15.04
C ARG A 93 22.76 7.29 -13.74
N ARG A 94 22.15 8.05 -12.83
CA ARG A 94 22.71 8.39 -11.51
C ARG A 94 22.52 7.27 -10.48
N LEU A 95 21.62 6.32 -10.73
CA LEU A 95 21.43 5.15 -9.88
C LEU A 95 22.64 4.20 -9.95
N CYS A 96 22.92 3.53 -8.84
CA CYS A 96 23.92 2.46 -8.81
C CYS A 96 23.51 1.31 -9.76
N LEU A 97 24.48 0.51 -10.20
CA LEU A 97 24.27 -0.54 -11.21
C LEU A 97 23.15 -1.52 -10.80
N ARG A 98 23.13 -1.89 -9.51
CA ARG A 98 22.12 -2.78 -8.91
C ARG A 98 20.73 -2.18 -8.96
N SER A 99 20.60 -0.91 -8.59
CA SER A 99 19.33 -0.18 -8.59
C SER A 99 18.80 0.04 -10.01
N ARG A 100 19.69 0.44 -10.94
CA ARG A 100 19.36 0.66 -12.35
C ARG A 100 18.82 -0.60 -13.05
N ALA A 101 19.32 -1.78 -12.68
CA ALA A 101 18.87 -3.07 -13.21
C ALA A 101 17.48 -3.49 -12.72
N ARG A 102 17.00 -2.96 -11.59
CA ARG A 102 15.67 -3.26 -11.02
C ARG A 102 14.59 -2.29 -11.46
N VAL A 103 15.01 -1.13 -11.94
CA VAL A 103 14.12 -0.02 -12.35
C VAL A 103 13.61 -0.20 -13.79
N ASP A 104 14.26 -1.03 -14.61
CA ASP A 104 13.71 -1.45 -15.92
C ASP A 104 12.92 -2.74 -15.77
N ARG A 105 11.59 -2.63 -15.72
CA ARG A 105 10.69 -3.72 -16.05
C ARG A 105 9.31 -3.22 -16.46
#